data_AF-A0A352B4A9-F1
#
_entry.id   AF-A0A352B4A9-F1
#
_cell.length_a   1.000
_cell.length_b   1.000
_cell.length_c   1.000
_cell.angle_alpha   90.00
_cell.angle_beta   90.00
_cell.angle_gamma   90.00
#
_symmetry.space_group_name_H-M   'P 1'
#
loop_
_entity.id
_entity.type
_entity.pdbx_description
1 polymer ?
#
loop_
_entity_poly.entity_id
_entity_poly.type
_entity_poly.pdbx_seq_one_letter_code
_entity_poly.pdbx_strand_id
1 'polypeptide(L)'
;MDRRVAALLAACAITAACAGRFPAAPAALPAGASLPPRDYQLLIHYELGMHCTGFDFSYCCILPPYNSILAQVVKTDRDGAAPRLLGADPKDPEVLVDGDRRYKLRYLHEAPDGSPNSRSEHQKMLYWTAEYRHRTLASEEFRQLYVYQDLQGSNPEGTTANAKKLRIGEAYPIKIDRGPTNQRVSGDFLRYSGPTGTRVFTDSPAMENVPIELSPPNTWEALGLPLTPFSDYTTSIFFLEESDIRPFQRAVVTLVDAVSGAPVLGRDQKPIQGFGTNPIDVPACDRCHATTNANGDTFTKYQTEYTYWRQAMRTSDYFARLKAAAISI
;
A
#
# COMPACT_ATOMS: atom_id res chain seq x y z
N MET A 1 -37.41 61.20 45.34
CA MET A 1 -36.43 60.47 44.48
C MET A 1 -35.20 60.20 45.34
N ASP A 2 -35.24 59.37 46.39
CA ASP A 2 -35.53 57.91 46.42
C ASP A 2 -34.51 57.08 45.63
N ARG A 3 -33.98 55.95 46.13
CA ARG A 3 -33.90 55.38 47.50
C ARG A 3 -32.92 54.18 47.43
N ARG A 4 -32.00 54.06 48.39
CA ARG A 4 -31.51 52.81 49.05
C ARG A 4 -31.01 51.59 48.23
N VAL A 5 -29.83 51.07 48.64
CA VAL A 5 -29.49 49.62 48.82
C VAL A 5 -29.34 48.79 47.52
N ALA A 6 -28.43 47.83 47.31
CA ALA A 6 -27.42 47.12 48.13
C ALA A 6 -25.99 47.29 47.50
N ALA A 7 -24.98 46.39 47.50
CA ALA A 7 -24.80 44.99 47.91
C ALA A 7 -23.35 44.72 48.45
N LEU A 8 -22.89 43.47 48.42
CA LEU A 8 -21.70 42.93 49.09
C LEU A 8 -20.54 42.51 48.15
N LEU A 9 -19.33 42.76 48.64
CA LEU A 9 -18.19 41.84 48.74
C LEU A 9 -18.35 40.41 48.17
N ALA A 10 -17.44 40.03 47.27
CA ALA A 10 -16.91 38.67 47.16
C ALA A 10 -15.52 38.66 46.50
N ALA A 11 -14.47 38.97 47.28
CA ALA A 11 -13.11 38.57 46.92
C ALA A 11 -12.89 37.14 47.42
N CYS A 12 -12.65 36.18 46.52
CA CYS A 12 -12.11 34.89 46.90
C CYS A 12 -11.32 34.27 45.74
N ALA A 13 -10.18 33.67 46.05
CA ALA A 13 -9.24 33.18 45.07
C ALA A 13 -9.76 31.94 44.33
N ILE A 14 -9.59 31.90 43.01
CA ILE A 14 -9.62 30.65 42.23
C ILE A 14 -8.18 30.28 41.87
N THR A 15 -7.43 29.81 42.87
CA THR A 15 -6.29 28.94 42.65
C THR A 15 -6.81 27.54 42.32
N ALA A 16 -7.36 27.37 41.12
CA ALA A 16 -7.76 26.06 40.62
C ALA A 16 -6.49 25.27 40.27
N ALA A 17 -6.24 24.20 41.02
CA ALA A 17 -5.02 23.42 40.91
C ALA A 17 -4.90 22.76 39.53
N CYS A 18 -3.84 23.07 38.79
CA CYS A 18 -3.25 22.17 37.79
C CYS A 18 -2.57 21.00 38.51
N ALA A 19 -3.33 20.24 39.31
CA ALA A 19 -2.91 18.94 39.78
C ALA A 19 -2.82 18.03 38.55
N GLY A 20 -1.60 17.65 38.19
CA GLY A 20 -1.36 16.77 37.05
C GLY A 20 -2.19 15.50 37.21
N ARG A 21 -2.99 15.17 36.19
CA ARG A 21 -3.59 13.84 36.05
C ARG A 21 -2.44 12.85 35.84
N PHE A 22 -1.91 12.31 36.92
CA PHE A 22 -1.20 11.05 36.87
C PHE A 22 -2.12 10.04 36.17
N PRO A 23 -1.61 9.21 35.25
CA PRO A 23 -2.41 8.13 34.69
C PRO A 23 -2.92 7.26 35.84
N ALA A 24 -4.22 6.98 35.84
CA ALA A 24 -4.80 6.07 36.83
C ALA A 24 -4.05 4.73 36.76
N ALA A 25 -3.79 4.12 37.93
CA ALA A 25 -3.17 2.80 37.98
C ALA A 25 -3.97 1.83 37.09
N PRO A 26 -3.30 0.94 36.34
CA PRO A 26 -3.98 0.00 35.45
C PRO A 26 -5.04 -0.77 36.21
N ALA A 27 -6.27 -0.78 35.69
CA ALA A 27 -7.36 -1.50 36.31
C ALA A 27 -7.03 -2.99 36.33
N ALA A 28 -7.17 -3.64 37.49
CA ALA A 28 -6.93 -5.07 37.61
C ALA A 28 -7.80 -5.82 36.60
N LEU A 29 -7.19 -6.77 35.87
CA LEU A 29 -7.88 -7.56 34.87
C LEU A 29 -9.13 -8.25 35.47
N PRO A 30 -10.30 -8.20 34.80
CA PRO A 30 -11.50 -8.83 35.31
C PRO A 30 -11.29 -10.34 35.45
N ALA A 31 -11.84 -10.93 36.51
CA ALA A 31 -11.67 -12.34 36.82
C ALA A 31 -12.11 -13.23 35.64
N GLY A 32 -11.18 -14.03 35.12
CA GLY A 32 -11.39 -14.88 33.93
C GLY A 32 -10.82 -14.31 32.62
N ALA A 33 -10.35 -13.06 32.59
CA ALA A 33 -9.59 -12.55 31.44
C ALA A 33 -8.23 -13.23 31.32
N SER A 34 -7.97 -13.90 30.19
CA SER A 34 -6.63 -14.39 29.87
C SER A 34 -5.75 -13.24 29.35
N LEU A 35 -4.48 -13.25 29.74
CA LEU A 35 -3.48 -12.36 29.13
C LEU A 35 -3.36 -12.70 27.63
N PRO A 36 -3.17 -11.70 26.76
CA PRO A 36 -2.88 -11.94 25.34
C PRO A 36 -1.69 -12.91 25.18
N PRO A 37 -1.77 -13.89 24.25
CA PRO A 37 -0.74 -14.94 24.13
C PRO A 37 0.61 -14.44 23.61
N ARG A 38 0.67 -13.19 23.13
CA ARG A 38 1.85 -12.51 22.59
C ARG A 38 1.94 -11.11 23.18
N ASP A 39 3.12 -10.51 23.13
CA ASP A 39 3.38 -9.14 23.63
C ASP A 39 3.22 -8.06 22.53
N TYR A 40 3.13 -8.50 21.27
CA TYR A 40 2.78 -7.66 20.14
C TYR A 40 1.80 -8.41 19.23
N GLN A 41 0.84 -7.69 18.66
CA GLN A 41 -0.07 -8.14 17.61
C GLN A 41 0.14 -7.27 16.37
N LEU A 42 0.28 -7.92 15.21
CA LEU A 42 0.35 -7.26 13.91
C LEU A 42 -1.03 -7.36 13.27
N LEU A 43 -1.72 -6.23 13.20
CA LEU A 43 -2.92 -6.08 12.39
C LEU A 43 -2.46 -5.70 10.98
N ILE A 44 -2.86 -6.47 9.97
CA ILE A 44 -2.53 -6.18 8.57
C ILE A 44 -3.83 -5.90 7.84
N HIS A 45 -3.84 -4.77 7.16
CA HIS A 45 -4.83 -4.43 6.16
C HIS A 45 -4.13 -4.39 4.80
N TYR A 46 -4.83 -4.74 3.74
CA TYR A 46 -4.29 -4.62 2.39
C TYR A 46 -5.18 -3.68 1.60
N GLU A 47 -4.59 -2.91 0.69
CA GLU A 47 -5.36 -2.15 -0.29
C GLU A 47 -5.24 -2.77 -1.68
N LEU A 48 -6.39 -2.90 -2.33
CA LEU A 48 -6.52 -3.28 -3.73
C LEU A 48 -6.28 -2.04 -4.59
N GLY A 49 -5.05 -1.81 -5.07
CA GLY A 49 -4.86 -0.91 -6.20
C GLY A 49 -5.40 -1.59 -7.46
N MET A 50 -6.14 -0.85 -8.28
CA MET A 50 -6.89 -1.43 -9.40
C MET A 50 -5.94 -1.89 -10.52
N HIS A 51 -5.53 -3.16 -10.50
CA HIS A 51 -4.66 -3.85 -11.48
C HIS A 51 -5.29 -4.07 -12.89
N CYS A 52 -6.08 -3.11 -13.36
CA CYS A 52 -6.60 -3.05 -14.72
C CYS A 52 -5.44 -2.84 -15.72
N THR A 53 -4.85 -3.92 -16.21
CA THR A 53 -3.76 -3.86 -17.19
C THR A 53 -4.30 -3.54 -18.59
N GLY A 54 -4.72 -2.29 -18.80
CA GLY A 54 -4.98 -1.73 -20.13
C GLY A 54 -3.67 -1.45 -20.87
N PHE A 55 -3.61 -1.78 -22.17
CA PHE A 55 -2.44 -1.47 -23.00
C PHE A 55 -2.57 -0.13 -23.74
N ASP A 56 -3.70 0.57 -23.58
CA ASP A 56 -3.91 1.94 -24.03
C ASP A 56 -4.01 2.88 -22.82
N PHE A 57 -2.95 3.68 -22.62
CA PHE A 57 -2.84 4.67 -21.54
C PHE A 57 -3.78 5.88 -21.71
N SER A 58 -4.55 5.97 -22.80
CA SER A 58 -5.48 7.07 -23.04
C SER A 58 -6.91 6.81 -22.57
N TYR A 59 -7.32 5.55 -22.39
CA TYR A 59 -8.74 5.21 -22.26
C TYR A 59 -9.15 4.20 -21.17
N CYS A 60 -8.23 3.80 -20.30
CA CYS A 60 -8.60 3.06 -19.08
C CYS A 60 -8.18 3.86 -17.85
N CYS A 61 -9.05 3.98 -16.85
CA CYS A 61 -8.76 4.65 -15.58
C CYS A 61 -7.87 3.75 -14.71
N ILE A 62 -6.59 3.69 -15.10
CA ILE A 62 -5.55 2.89 -14.50
C ILE A 62 -5.05 3.63 -13.26
N LEU A 63 -5.36 3.10 -12.08
CA LEU A 63 -4.35 3.12 -11.02
C LEU A 63 -3.32 2.07 -11.44
N PRO A 64 -2.00 2.35 -11.41
CA PRO A 64 -1.01 1.36 -11.80
C PRO A 64 -1.20 0.03 -11.06
N PRO A 65 -0.75 -1.11 -11.65
CA PRO A 65 -1.01 -2.43 -11.10
C PRO A 65 -0.22 -2.65 -9.82
N TYR A 66 -0.80 -2.22 -8.70
CA TYR A 66 -0.12 -2.13 -7.43
C TYR A 66 -0.99 -2.56 -6.26
N ASN A 67 -0.37 -3.18 -5.26
CA ASN A 67 -1.00 -3.44 -3.96
C ASN A 67 -0.21 -2.72 -2.88
N SER A 68 -0.88 -2.36 -1.79
CA SER A 68 -0.19 -1.81 -0.61
C SER A 68 -0.37 -2.73 0.59
N ILE A 69 0.73 -2.98 1.30
CA ILE A 69 0.68 -3.62 2.63
C ILE A 69 0.55 -2.49 3.64
N LEU A 70 -0.55 -2.46 4.39
CA LEU A 70 -0.74 -1.55 5.52
C LEU A 70 -0.78 -2.37 6.81
N ALA A 71 -0.15 -1.87 7.88
CA ALA A 71 -0.09 -2.59 9.14
C ALA A 71 -0.12 -1.66 10.34
N GLN A 72 -0.62 -2.18 11.44
CA GLN A 72 -0.57 -1.55 12.76
C GLN A 72 0.00 -2.56 13.75
N VAL A 73 0.99 -2.12 14.53
CA VAL A 73 1.58 -2.93 15.59
C VAL A 73 1.00 -2.48 16.92
N VAL A 74 0.24 -3.37 17.55
CA VAL A 74 -0.33 -3.16 18.87
C VAL A 74 0.58 -3.86 19.88
N LYS A 75 1.17 -3.12 20.83
CA LYS A 75 1.71 -3.73 22.04
C LYS A 75 0.55 -4.17 22.91
N THR A 76 0.47 -5.47 23.15
CA THR A 76 -0.44 -6.09 24.10
C THR A 76 0.22 -6.09 25.47
N ASP A 77 -0.50 -5.57 26.46
CA ASP A 77 0.12 -5.33 27.77
C ASP A 77 0.29 -6.62 28.59
N ARG A 78 1.29 -6.62 29.47
CA ARG A 78 1.64 -7.76 30.33
C ARG A 78 1.04 -7.65 31.73
N ASP A 79 0.82 -6.43 32.19
CA ASP A 79 0.67 -6.05 33.59
C ASP A 79 -0.66 -5.30 33.85
N GLY A 80 -1.56 -5.30 32.86
CA GLY A 80 -2.92 -4.75 32.93
C GLY A 80 -3.08 -3.32 32.38
N ALA A 81 -2.04 -2.72 31.80
CA ALA A 81 -2.19 -1.43 31.12
C ALA A 81 -2.94 -1.56 29.78
N ALA A 82 -3.37 -0.43 29.23
CA ALA A 82 -4.12 -0.43 27.98
C ALA A 82 -3.23 -0.82 26.78
N PRO A 83 -3.73 -1.64 25.82
CA PRO A 83 -3.03 -1.88 24.56
C PRO A 83 -2.72 -0.56 23.84
N ARG A 84 -1.53 -0.45 23.23
CA ARG A 84 -1.07 0.78 22.58
C ARG A 84 -0.50 0.50 21.19
N LEU A 85 -0.77 1.41 20.25
CA LEU A 85 -0.10 1.41 18.94
C LEU A 85 1.38 1.77 19.12
N LEU A 86 2.24 1.14 18.30
CA LEU A 86 3.67 1.41 18.22
C LEU A 86 3.99 2.14 16.92
N GLY A 87 4.63 3.30 17.04
CA GLY A 87 5.18 4.07 15.94
C GLY A 87 6.69 3.88 15.78
N ALA A 88 7.25 4.60 14.81
CA ALA A 88 8.68 4.57 14.52
C ALA A 88 9.53 5.48 15.42
N ASP A 89 10.84 5.29 15.35
CA ASP A 89 11.84 6.27 15.76
C ASP A 89 11.66 7.57 14.95
N PRO A 90 11.59 8.75 15.58
CA PRO A 90 11.51 10.03 14.88
C PRO A 90 12.65 10.30 13.88
N LYS A 91 13.77 9.57 13.96
CA LYS A 91 14.93 9.68 13.08
C LYS A 91 15.01 8.59 12.00
N ASP A 92 14.28 7.49 12.14
CA ASP A 92 14.29 6.36 11.21
C ASP A 92 12.88 5.76 11.11
N PRO A 93 12.10 6.10 10.06
CA PRO A 93 10.72 5.67 9.94
C PRO A 93 10.57 4.17 9.65
N GLU A 94 11.64 3.41 9.41
CA GLU A 94 11.58 1.94 9.30
C GLU A 94 11.76 1.24 10.65
N VAL A 95 12.27 1.93 11.68
CA VAL A 95 12.56 1.33 12.98
C VAL A 95 11.43 1.57 13.96
N LEU A 96 10.73 0.51 14.33
CA LEU A 96 9.73 0.49 15.39
C LEU A 96 10.42 0.51 16.76
N VAL A 97 9.88 1.30 17.70
CA VAL A 97 10.47 1.48 19.05
C VAL A 97 9.52 1.08 20.19
N ASP A 98 10.04 0.35 21.18
CA ASP A 98 9.35 0.00 22.43
C ASP A 98 10.29 0.08 23.63
N GLY A 99 10.46 1.29 24.17
CA GLY A 99 11.54 1.59 25.10
C GLY A 99 12.88 1.53 24.37
N ASP A 100 13.87 0.86 24.98
CA ASP A 100 15.20 0.67 24.37
C ASP A 100 15.22 -0.37 23.23
N ARG A 101 14.11 -1.10 23.03
CA ARG A 101 14.00 -2.14 22.00
C ARG A 101 13.72 -1.51 20.64
N ARG A 102 14.46 -1.97 19.64
CA ARG A 102 14.40 -1.50 18.25
C ARG A 102 14.08 -2.67 17.34
N TYR A 103 13.03 -2.53 16.55
CA TYR A 103 12.52 -3.57 15.66
C TYR A 103 12.34 -3.04 14.24
N LYS A 104 12.25 -3.92 13.25
CA LYS A 104 11.73 -3.61 11.92
C LYS A 104 10.59 -4.56 11.56
N LEU A 105 9.76 -4.17 10.60
CA LEU A 105 8.68 -4.98 10.05
C LEU A 105 9.06 -5.46 8.65
N ARG A 106 9.69 -6.64 8.56
CA ARG A 106 10.08 -7.23 7.27
C ARG A 106 8.86 -7.85 6.61
N TYR A 107 8.65 -7.61 5.31
CA TYR A 107 7.58 -8.25 4.56
C TYR A 107 8.08 -9.18 3.45
N LEU A 108 7.32 -10.23 3.21
CA LEU A 108 7.54 -11.22 2.16
C LEU A 108 6.22 -11.59 1.50
N HIS A 109 6.29 -12.07 0.26
CA HIS A 109 5.16 -12.72 -0.41
C HIS A 109 5.32 -14.23 -0.44
N GLU A 110 4.22 -14.93 -0.13
CA GLU A 110 4.15 -16.38 -0.02
C GLU A 110 2.95 -16.94 -0.80
N ALA A 111 3.05 -18.21 -1.17
CA ALA A 111 1.93 -19.02 -1.64
C ALA A 111 1.12 -19.56 -0.43
N PRO A 112 -0.09 -20.13 -0.64
CA PRO A 112 -0.90 -20.66 0.45
C PRO A 112 -0.20 -21.71 1.33
N ASP A 113 0.73 -22.49 0.76
CA ASP A 113 1.52 -23.51 1.44
C ASP A 113 2.73 -22.95 2.24
N GLY A 114 3.03 -21.66 2.13
CA GLY A 114 4.20 -21.02 2.77
C GLY A 114 5.50 -21.12 1.98
N SER A 115 5.48 -21.61 0.74
CA SER A 115 6.60 -21.40 -0.17
C SER A 115 6.72 -19.90 -0.53
N PRO A 116 7.95 -19.36 -0.73
CA PRO A 116 8.13 -18.01 -1.25
C PRO A 116 7.44 -17.83 -2.60
N ASN A 117 6.84 -16.66 -2.80
CA ASN A 117 6.09 -16.30 -4.00
C ASN A 117 6.45 -14.86 -4.39
N SER A 118 7.75 -14.60 -4.62
CA SER A 118 8.25 -13.28 -4.99
C SER A 118 8.20 -13.02 -6.49
N ARG A 119 7.57 -13.89 -7.29
CA ARG A 119 7.48 -13.84 -8.77
C ARG A 119 7.24 -12.49 -9.45
N SER A 120 6.59 -11.58 -8.75
CA SER A 120 6.49 -10.18 -9.16
C SER A 120 7.87 -9.49 -9.22
N GLU A 121 8.97 -10.21 -8.98
CA GLU A 121 10.36 -9.81 -9.21
C GLU A 121 10.87 -10.19 -10.61
N HIS A 122 11.64 -9.27 -11.17
CA HIS A 122 12.49 -9.37 -12.33
C HIS A 122 11.79 -9.73 -13.65
N GLN A 123 11.53 -11.01 -13.90
CA GLN A 123 11.10 -11.49 -15.23
C GLN A 123 9.71 -10.97 -15.61
N LYS A 124 8.80 -10.85 -14.64
CA LYS A 124 7.43 -10.39 -14.90
C LYS A 124 7.27 -8.88 -14.92
N MET A 125 8.19 -8.17 -14.29
CA MET A 125 8.24 -6.70 -14.31
C MET A 125 9.23 -6.17 -15.34
N LEU A 126 9.78 -7.02 -16.22
CA LEU A 126 10.66 -6.57 -17.29
C LEU A 126 9.97 -5.53 -18.21
N TYR A 127 8.64 -5.62 -18.40
CA TYR A 127 7.87 -4.62 -19.16
C TYR A 127 7.87 -3.23 -18.51
N TRP A 128 8.05 -3.12 -17.18
CA TRP A 128 8.22 -1.82 -16.51
C TRP A 128 9.51 -1.10 -16.93
N THR A 129 10.50 -1.84 -17.44
CA THR A 129 11.76 -1.28 -17.96
C THR A 129 11.72 -0.92 -19.44
N ALA A 130 10.63 -1.24 -20.15
CA ALA A 130 10.47 -0.86 -21.56
C ALA A 130 10.53 0.67 -21.70
N GLU A 131 11.24 1.16 -22.72
CA GLU A 131 11.32 2.60 -22.98
C GLU A 131 10.02 3.11 -23.61
N TYR A 132 9.47 4.17 -23.03
CA TYR A 132 8.39 4.95 -23.61
C TYR A 132 8.68 6.44 -23.35
N ARG A 133 8.68 7.26 -24.41
CA ARG A 133 8.97 8.71 -24.34
C ARG A 133 10.25 9.05 -23.55
N HIS A 134 11.32 8.29 -23.77
CA HIS A 134 12.63 8.45 -23.09
C HIS A 134 12.61 8.21 -21.57
N ARG A 135 11.61 7.48 -21.08
CA ARG A 135 11.49 7.01 -19.69
C ARG A 135 11.25 5.52 -19.67
N THR A 136 11.46 4.88 -18.51
CA THR A 136 10.90 3.54 -18.30
C THR A 136 9.38 3.62 -18.22
N LEU A 137 8.67 2.58 -18.65
CA LEU A 137 7.21 2.53 -18.59
C LEU A 137 6.68 2.83 -17.19
N ALA A 138 7.33 2.30 -16.15
CA ALA A 138 7.05 2.64 -14.76
C ALA A 138 7.20 4.14 -14.46
N SER A 139 8.25 4.77 -14.99
CA SER A 139 8.50 6.20 -14.74
C SER A 139 7.54 7.12 -15.50
N GLU A 140 6.98 6.70 -16.65
CA GLU A 140 5.88 7.40 -17.30
C GLU A 140 4.57 7.21 -16.51
N GLU A 141 4.26 5.96 -16.12
CA GLU A 141 3.00 5.56 -15.48
C GLU A 141 2.71 6.25 -14.13
N PHE A 142 3.74 6.73 -13.44
CA PHE A 142 3.59 7.48 -12.18
C PHE A 142 3.91 8.99 -12.31
N ARG A 143 4.22 9.51 -13.51
CA ARG A 143 4.71 10.90 -13.68
C ARG A 143 3.71 11.99 -13.28
N GLN A 144 2.42 11.67 -13.27
CA GLN A 144 1.33 12.51 -12.80
C GLN A 144 1.39 12.75 -11.29
N LEU A 145 2.03 11.85 -10.52
CA LEU A 145 2.19 11.99 -9.08
C LEU A 145 3.43 12.82 -8.74
N TYR A 146 3.31 13.70 -7.75
CA TYR A 146 4.40 14.54 -7.27
C TYR A 146 4.27 14.89 -5.79
N VAL A 147 5.40 15.32 -5.22
CA VAL A 147 5.48 15.99 -3.92
C VAL A 147 6.18 17.34 -4.09
N TYR A 148 6.08 18.24 -3.12
CA TYR A 148 6.89 19.48 -3.11
C TYR A 148 8.10 19.39 -2.17
N GLN A 149 8.01 18.56 -1.13
CA GLN A 149 9.07 18.44 -0.11
C GLN A 149 9.17 17.02 0.46
N ASP A 150 8.05 16.41 0.83
CA ASP A 150 8.00 15.14 1.54
C ASP A 150 6.74 14.32 1.20
N LEU A 151 6.68 13.11 1.74
CA LEU A 151 5.53 12.21 1.66
C LEU A 151 4.40 12.56 2.64
N GLN A 152 4.51 13.62 3.45
CA GLN A 152 3.44 14.08 4.35
C GLN A 152 2.49 15.07 3.65
N GLY A 153 2.74 15.36 2.36
CA GLY A 153 1.96 16.32 1.57
C GLY A 153 2.36 17.78 1.81
N SER A 154 3.55 18.05 2.37
CA SER A 154 4.03 19.41 2.61
C SER A 154 4.20 20.19 1.30
N ASN A 155 3.56 21.37 1.21
CA ASN A 155 3.78 22.39 0.19
C ASN A 155 4.05 23.74 0.87
N PRO A 156 5.29 23.99 1.34
CA PRO A 156 5.61 25.13 2.20
C PRO A 156 5.52 26.48 1.47
N GLU A 157 5.67 26.50 0.14
CA GLU A 157 5.55 27.70 -0.69
C GLU A 157 4.09 27.99 -1.12
N GLY A 158 3.14 27.08 -0.83
CA GLY A 158 1.75 27.19 -1.29
C GLY A 158 1.60 27.22 -2.82
N THR A 159 2.59 26.69 -3.54
CA THR A 159 2.75 26.91 -4.99
C THR A 159 2.04 25.84 -5.83
N THR A 160 1.79 26.17 -7.10
CA THR A 160 1.34 25.23 -8.15
C THR A 160 2.36 25.13 -9.30
N ALA A 161 3.49 25.85 -9.21
CA ALA A 161 4.44 25.96 -10.30
C ALA A 161 5.08 24.60 -10.63
N ASN A 162 4.96 24.14 -11.88
CA ASN A 162 5.47 22.84 -12.32
C ASN A 162 6.97 22.63 -12.03
N ALA A 163 7.79 23.68 -12.08
CA ALA A 163 9.23 23.61 -11.75
C ALA A 163 9.54 23.30 -10.28
N LYS A 164 8.53 23.32 -9.40
CA LYS A 164 8.63 22.98 -7.97
C LYS A 164 8.07 21.57 -7.65
N LYS A 165 7.39 20.93 -8.60
CA LYS A 165 6.79 19.60 -8.43
C LYS A 165 7.86 18.53 -8.59
N LEU A 166 8.23 17.85 -7.50
CA LEU A 166 9.15 16.70 -7.51
C LEU A 166 8.35 15.46 -7.97
N ARG A 167 8.33 15.23 -9.29
CA ARG A 167 7.55 14.16 -9.93
C ARG A 167 8.15 12.78 -9.67
N ILE A 168 7.29 11.83 -9.29
CA ILE A 168 7.63 10.41 -9.22
C ILE A 168 7.93 9.93 -10.65
N GLY A 169 8.93 9.08 -10.84
CA GLY A 169 9.43 8.72 -12.17
C GLY A 169 10.31 9.80 -12.85
N GLU A 170 10.50 10.97 -12.24
CA GLU A 170 11.47 11.98 -12.72
C GLU A 170 12.52 12.31 -11.68
N ALA A 171 12.12 13.00 -10.61
CA ALA A 171 12.98 13.27 -9.46
C ALA A 171 13.34 11.98 -8.72
N TYR A 172 12.43 10.99 -8.79
CA TYR A 172 12.58 9.67 -8.18
C TYR A 172 12.31 8.58 -9.23
N PRO A 173 13.29 8.18 -10.05
CA PRO A 173 13.14 7.12 -11.03
C PRO A 173 12.73 5.79 -10.38
N ILE A 174 11.65 5.18 -10.87
CA ILE A 174 11.16 3.89 -10.39
C ILE A 174 12.03 2.79 -10.99
N LYS A 175 12.63 1.97 -10.13
CA LYS A 175 13.45 0.82 -10.54
C LYS A 175 12.55 -0.39 -10.76
N ILE A 176 13.08 -1.40 -11.45
CA ILE A 176 12.44 -2.72 -11.54
C ILE A 176 12.11 -3.25 -10.12
N ASP A 177 10.96 -3.91 -10.00
CA ASP A 177 10.47 -4.56 -8.78
C ASP A 177 10.21 -3.61 -7.61
N ARG A 178 9.82 -2.36 -7.88
CA ARG A 178 9.58 -1.33 -6.87
C ARG A 178 8.37 -0.46 -7.17
N GLY A 179 7.70 -0.01 -6.11
CA GLY A 179 6.58 0.94 -6.19
C GLY A 179 6.99 2.41 -6.30
N PRO A 180 6.02 3.34 -6.26
CA PRO A 180 6.26 4.79 -6.30
C PRO A 180 7.05 5.32 -5.09
N THR A 181 6.99 4.65 -3.94
CA THR A 181 7.84 4.93 -2.77
C THR A 181 9.23 4.28 -2.87
N ASN A 182 9.52 3.58 -3.96
CA ASN A 182 10.77 2.89 -4.24
C ASN A 182 11.11 1.77 -3.23
N GLN A 183 10.12 1.23 -2.50
CA GLN A 183 10.25 0.00 -1.70
C GLN A 183 10.24 -1.24 -2.62
N ARG A 184 11.00 -2.30 -2.30
CA ARG A 184 10.98 -3.57 -3.07
C ARG A 184 9.62 -4.22 -3.02
N VAL A 185 9.28 -4.95 -4.06
CA VAL A 185 8.10 -5.82 -4.08
C VAL A 185 8.15 -6.90 -2.99
N SER A 186 9.34 -7.41 -2.63
CA SER A 186 9.50 -8.36 -1.52
C SER A 186 10.82 -8.13 -0.76
N GLY A 187 10.87 -8.59 0.50
CA GLY A 187 12.09 -8.63 1.32
C GLY A 187 12.56 -7.29 1.89
N ASP A 188 11.77 -6.22 1.72
CA ASP A 188 12.04 -4.90 2.32
C ASP A 188 11.38 -4.75 3.71
N PHE A 189 11.46 -3.55 4.28
CA PHE A 189 10.81 -3.19 5.52
C PHE A 189 9.62 -2.24 5.30
N LEU A 190 8.56 -2.38 6.12
CA LEU A 190 7.50 -1.39 6.18
C LEU A 190 8.04 -0.09 6.80
N ARG A 191 7.61 1.04 6.24
CA ARG A 191 7.92 2.39 6.71
C ARG A 191 6.73 2.94 7.49
N TYR A 192 6.94 3.80 8.48
CA TYR A 192 5.85 4.46 9.20
C TYR A 192 5.39 5.75 8.50
N SER A 193 4.08 5.87 8.27
CA SER A 193 3.44 7.00 7.58
C SER A 193 3.41 8.30 8.41
N GLY A 194 3.67 8.21 9.71
CA GLY A 194 3.65 9.37 10.62
C GLY A 194 2.25 9.91 10.92
N PRO A 195 2.14 11.07 11.59
CA PRO A 195 0.86 11.59 12.08
C PRO A 195 -0.07 12.13 10.98
N THR A 196 0.41 12.29 9.76
CA THR A 196 -0.35 12.82 8.60
C THR A 196 -0.81 11.75 7.62
N GLY A 197 -0.25 10.54 7.69
CA GLY A 197 -0.35 9.57 6.61
C GLY A 197 0.59 9.92 5.45
N THR A 198 0.68 9.02 4.48
CA THR A 198 1.46 9.26 3.26
C THR A 198 0.56 9.83 2.16
N ARG A 199 0.91 11.02 1.68
CA ARG A 199 0.14 11.81 0.72
C ARG A 199 1.04 12.32 -0.41
N VAL A 200 0.54 12.18 -1.62
CA VAL A 200 1.12 12.78 -2.83
C VAL A 200 0.08 13.69 -3.47
N PHE A 201 0.49 14.47 -4.47
CA PHE A 201 -0.42 15.24 -5.32
C PHE A 201 -0.45 14.63 -6.72
N THR A 202 -1.57 14.78 -7.44
CA THR A 202 -1.69 14.42 -8.86
C THR A 202 -1.95 15.65 -9.72
N ASP A 203 -1.60 15.58 -11.00
CA ASP A 203 -2.15 16.48 -12.01
C ASP A 203 -3.63 16.16 -12.23
N SER A 204 -4.43 17.19 -12.51
CA SER A 204 -5.83 17.08 -12.91
C SER A 204 -6.18 18.23 -13.88
N PRO A 205 -7.02 18.00 -14.91
CA PRO A 205 -7.42 19.05 -15.83
C PRO A 205 -8.34 20.11 -15.19
N ALA A 206 -8.88 19.85 -14.00
CA ALA A 206 -9.85 20.73 -13.33
C ALA A 206 -9.30 21.41 -12.06
N MET A 207 -8.24 20.87 -11.45
CA MET A 207 -7.76 21.29 -10.14
C MET A 207 -6.24 21.12 -10.02
N GLU A 208 -5.55 22.13 -9.48
CA GLU A 208 -4.13 22.00 -9.09
C GLU A 208 -4.01 21.33 -7.71
N ASN A 209 -2.86 20.68 -7.46
CA ASN A 209 -2.53 20.07 -6.18
C ASN A 209 -3.63 19.16 -5.60
N VAL A 210 -4.26 18.32 -6.44
CA VAL A 210 -5.25 17.34 -5.97
C VAL A 210 -4.54 16.31 -5.10
N PRO A 211 -4.87 16.20 -3.80
CA PRO A 211 -4.20 15.27 -2.90
C PRO A 211 -4.71 13.84 -3.13
N ILE A 212 -3.77 12.90 -3.22
CA ILE A 212 -4.02 11.46 -3.18
C ILE A 212 -3.42 10.93 -1.88
N GLU A 213 -4.27 10.42 -1.00
CA GLU A 213 -3.87 9.75 0.24
C GLU A 213 -3.57 8.28 -0.09
N LEU A 214 -2.30 7.89 0.07
CA LEU A 214 -1.83 6.52 -0.19
C LEU A 214 -1.88 5.65 1.06
N SER A 215 -1.86 6.28 2.25
CA SER A 215 -2.07 5.61 3.53
C SER A 215 -2.63 6.56 4.59
N PRO A 216 -3.41 6.05 5.56
CA PRO A 216 -3.85 6.83 6.69
C PRO A 216 -2.71 7.10 7.70
N PRO A 217 -2.90 8.08 8.60
CA PRO A 217 -1.99 8.32 9.72
C PRO A 217 -1.64 7.08 10.56
N ASN A 218 -0.44 7.11 11.15
CA ASN A 218 0.04 6.15 12.14
C ASN A 218 0.02 4.69 11.67
N THR A 219 0.36 4.49 10.40
CA THR A 219 0.30 3.19 9.72
C THR A 219 1.70 2.80 9.24
N TRP A 220 2.01 1.51 9.33
CA TRP A 220 3.21 0.91 8.74
C TRP A 220 2.89 0.45 7.32
N GLU A 221 3.68 0.87 6.34
CA GLU A 221 3.32 0.76 4.93
C GLU A 221 4.43 0.20 4.05
N ALA A 222 4.02 -0.55 3.04
CA ALA A 222 4.75 -0.72 1.81
C ALA A 222 3.81 -0.39 0.65
N LEU A 223 4.08 0.73 -0.03
CA LEU A 223 3.11 1.36 -0.92
C LEU A 223 3.40 1.06 -2.40
N GLY A 224 2.33 0.68 -3.09
CA GLY A 224 2.32 0.51 -4.53
C GLY A 224 3.26 -0.58 -5.03
N LEU A 225 3.31 -1.71 -4.34
CA LEU A 225 4.09 -2.89 -4.72
C LEU A 225 3.52 -3.48 -6.04
N PRO A 226 4.34 -3.61 -7.10
CA PRO A 226 3.83 -4.07 -8.38
C PRO A 226 3.67 -5.59 -8.40
N LEU A 227 2.46 -6.11 -8.12
CA LEU A 227 2.20 -7.55 -8.02
C LEU A 227 1.55 -8.12 -9.28
N THR A 228 1.78 -9.42 -9.53
CA THR A 228 1.16 -10.14 -10.66
C THR A 228 0.36 -11.36 -10.19
N PRO A 229 -0.78 -11.68 -10.84
CA PRO A 229 -1.71 -12.73 -10.41
C PRO A 229 -1.25 -14.14 -10.79
N PHE A 230 0.06 -14.44 -10.74
CA PHE A 230 0.62 -15.64 -11.36
C PHE A 230 1.68 -16.31 -10.46
N SER A 231 1.47 -17.60 -10.12
CA SER A 231 2.39 -18.42 -9.28
C SER A 231 3.79 -18.60 -9.87
N ASP A 232 4.78 -18.98 -9.03
CA ASP A 232 6.21 -19.03 -9.39
C ASP A 232 6.64 -19.97 -10.56
N TYR A 233 5.68 -20.70 -11.15
CA TYR A 233 5.96 -21.83 -12.07
C TYR A 233 5.59 -21.61 -13.55
N THR A 234 4.68 -20.69 -13.92
CA THR A 234 4.31 -20.44 -15.33
C THR A 234 5.48 -19.81 -16.13
N THR A 235 5.98 -20.42 -17.19
CA THR A 235 7.26 -20.01 -17.80
C THR A 235 7.21 -18.75 -18.68
N SER A 236 6.03 -18.33 -19.17
CA SER A 236 5.89 -17.16 -20.04
C SER A 236 4.49 -16.57 -19.99
N ILE A 237 4.38 -15.23 -20.12
CA ILE A 237 3.08 -14.53 -20.18
C ILE A 237 2.31 -14.83 -21.48
N PHE A 238 3.00 -15.10 -22.59
CA PHE A 238 2.36 -15.34 -23.90
C PHE A 238 1.63 -16.69 -23.98
N PHE A 239 1.88 -17.60 -23.03
CA PHE A 239 1.32 -18.94 -22.99
C PHE A 239 0.50 -19.20 -21.71
N LEU A 240 0.02 -18.14 -21.07
CA LEU A 240 -0.86 -18.21 -19.91
C LEU A 240 -2.21 -18.85 -20.26
N GLU A 241 -2.65 -19.80 -19.45
CA GLU A 241 -4.04 -20.28 -19.44
C GLU A 241 -4.79 -19.73 -18.22
N GLU A 242 -6.13 -19.76 -18.22
CA GLU A 242 -6.94 -19.26 -17.09
C GLU A 242 -6.59 -19.97 -15.77
N SER A 243 -6.16 -21.23 -15.84
CA SER A 243 -5.72 -22.06 -14.70
C SER A 243 -4.35 -21.66 -14.12
N ASP A 244 -3.57 -20.79 -14.76
CA ASP A 244 -2.33 -20.23 -14.20
C ASP A 244 -2.59 -19.10 -13.20
N ILE A 245 -3.79 -18.52 -13.22
CA ILE A 245 -4.14 -17.38 -12.38
C ILE A 245 -4.20 -17.80 -10.91
N ARG A 246 -3.56 -17.01 -10.06
CA ARG A 246 -3.68 -17.02 -8.61
C ARG A 246 -4.31 -15.68 -8.23
N PRO A 247 -5.61 -15.63 -7.91
CA PRO A 247 -6.33 -14.38 -7.72
C PRO A 247 -5.92 -13.65 -6.43
N PHE A 248 -4.95 -14.16 -5.67
CA PHE A 248 -4.31 -13.48 -4.56
C PHE A 248 -2.89 -14.00 -4.29
N GLN A 249 -2.06 -13.16 -3.66
CA GLN A 249 -0.80 -13.52 -3.01
C GLN A 249 -0.92 -13.33 -1.48
N ARG A 250 -0.22 -14.11 -0.67
CA ARG A 250 -0.17 -13.88 0.79
C ARG A 250 0.98 -12.93 1.10
N ALA A 251 0.70 -11.76 1.66
CA ALA A 251 1.71 -10.87 2.22
C ALA A 251 1.91 -11.18 3.70
N VAL A 252 3.11 -11.59 4.11
CA VAL A 252 3.46 -11.88 5.50
C VAL A 252 4.38 -10.80 6.02
N VAL A 253 4.01 -10.18 7.15
CA VAL A 253 4.86 -9.20 7.84
C VAL A 253 5.35 -9.82 9.14
N THR A 254 6.67 -9.86 9.33
CA THR A 254 7.33 -10.38 10.52
C THR A 254 8.00 -9.25 11.30
N LEU A 255 7.77 -9.19 12.61
CA LEU A 255 8.54 -8.34 13.51
C LEU A 255 9.93 -8.96 13.69
N VAL A 256 10.99 -8.22 13.33
CA VAL A 256 12.38 -8.65 13.47
C VAL A 256 13.15 -7.66 14.34
N ASP A 257 14.18 -8.14 15.04
CA ASP A 257 15.15 -7.28 15.72
C ASP A 257 15.91 -6.40 14.71
N ALA A 258 16.03 -5.10 14.99
CA ALA A 258 16.53 -4.13 14.02
C ALA A 258 18.04 -4.24 13.72
N VAL A 259 18.82 -4.96 14.55
CA VAL A 259 20.28 -5.09 14.40
C VAL A 259 20.65 -6.46 13.84
N SER A 260 20.09 -7.53 14.41
CA SER A 260 20.39 -8.92 14.02
C SER A 260 19.50 -9.44 12.88
N GLY A 261 18.36 -8.81 12.61
CA GLY A 261 17.39 -9.29 11.62
C GLY A 261 16.67 -10.60 12.00
N ALA A 262 16.88 -11.09 13.23
CA ALA A 262 16.26 -12.29 13.76
C ALA A 262 14.76 -12.05 14.05
N PRO A 263 13.87 -13.03 13.79
CA PRO A 263 12.46 -12.91 14.15
C PRO A 263 12.27 -12.75 15.67
N VAL A 264 11.43 -11.79 16.07
CA VAL A 264 11.01 -11.65 17.47
C VAL A 264 10.03 -12.78 17.79
N LEU A 265 10.34 -13.58 18.81
CA LEU A 265 9.48 -14.68 19.24
C LEU A 265 8.46 -14.23 20.28
N GLY A 266 7.21 -14.69 20.11
CA GLY A 266 6.17 -14.59 21.12
C GLY A 266 6.37 -15.59 22.26
N ARG A 267 5.50 -15.54 23.26
CA ARG A 267 5.53 -16.48 24.41
C ARG A 267 5.28 -17.93 23.96
N ASP A 268 4.54 -18.10 22.87
CA ASP A 268 4.31 -19.36 22.15
C ASP A 268 5.54 -19.89 21.38
N GLN A 269 6.71 -19.24 21.52
CA GLN A 269 7.96 -19.54 20.82
C GLN A 269 7.86 -19.45 19.29
N LYS A 270 6.83 -18.77 18.77
CA LYS A 270 6.62 -18.55 17.34
C LYS A 270 7.02 -17.13 16.94
N PRO A 271 7.50 -16.90 15.70
CA PRO A 271 7.67 -15.57 15.17
C PRO A 271 6.40 -14.72 15.32
N ILE A 272 6.58 -13.48 15.75
CA ILE A 272 5.51 -12.48 15.77
C ILE A 272 5.30 -12.01 14.34
N GLN A 273 4.24 -12.52 13.73
CA GLN A 273 3.88 -12.28 12.34
C GLN A 273 2.37 -12.07 12.19
N GLY A 274 2.00 -11.23 11.23
CA GLY A 274 0.66 -11.17 10.66
C GLY A 274 0.71 -11.56 9.18
N PHE A 275 -0.44 -11.85 8.58
CA PHE A 275 -0.56 -11.94 7.14
C PHE A 275 -1.80 -11.20 6.63
N GLY A 276 -1.70 -10.67 5.41
CA GLY A 276 -2.82 -10.23 4.59
C GLY A 276 -2.87 -11.03 3.29
N THR A 277 -4.04 -11.03 2.64
CA THR A 277 -4.17 -11.52 1.26
C THR A 277 -4.22 -10.31 0.34
N ASN A 278 -3.32 -10.22 -0.63
CA ASN A 278 -3.36 -9.24 -1.70
C ASN A 278 -4.05 -9.90 -2.90
N PRO A 279 -5.38 -9.77 -3.08
CA PRO A 279 -6.02 -10.08 -4.35
C PRO A 279 -5.37 -9.32 -5.50
N ILE A 280 -5.35 -9.99 -6.65
CA ILE A 280 -4.81 -9.48 -7.90
C ILE A 280 -5.72 -10.01 -9.01
N ASP A 281 -6.43 -9.11 -9.66
CA ASP A 281 -7.41 -9.43 -10.70
C ASP A 281 -6.76 -9.41 -12.08
N VAL A 282 -7.18 -10.35 -12.92
CA VAL A 282 -7.05 -10.23 -14.39
C VAL A 282 -8.41 -9.79 -14.92
N PRO A 283 -8.52 -8.65 -15.63
CA PRO A 283 -9.80 -8.19 -16.11
C PRO A 283 -10.32 -9.14 -17.20
N ALA A 284 -11.37 -9.92 -16.90
CA ALA A 284 -11.94 -10.91 -17.81
C ALA A 284 -12.79 -10.26 -18.92
N CYS A 285 -12.23 -9.26 -19.62
CA CYS A 285 -12.91 -8.45 -20.64
C CYS A 285 -13.54 -9.31 -21.74
N ASP A 286 -12.92 -10.44 -22.09
CA ASP A 286 -13.41 -11.35 -23.13
C ASP A 286 -14.76 -11.99 -22.77
N ARG A 287 -15.10 -12.13 -21.49
CA ARG A 287 -16.41 -12.66 -21.05
C ARG A 287 -17.59 -11.81 -21.53
N CYS A 288 -17.36 -10.51 -21.76
CA CYS A 288 -18.37 -9.57 -22.27
C CYS A 288 -18.03 -9.10 -23.70
N HIS A 289 -16.80 -8.62 -23.89
CA HIS A 289 -16.34 -7.91 -25.08
C HIS A 289 -15.74 -8.82 -26.18
N ALA A 290 -15.82 -10.15 -26.06
CA ALA A 290 -15.51 -11.07 -27.16
C ALA A 290 -16.74 -11.43 -28.02
N THR A 291 -17.75 -10.56 -28.10
CA THR A 291 -19.01 -10.85 -28.81
C THR A 291 -19.44 -9.73 -29.77
N THR A 292 -20.18 -10.10 -30.82
CA THR A 292 -20.92 -9.16 -31.68
C THR A 292 -21.98 -8.37 -30.90
N ASN A 293 -22.59 -8.97 -29.87
CA ASN A 293 -23.62 -8.29 -29.08
C ASN A 293 -23.06 -7.11 -28.26
N ALA A 294 -21.83 -7.21 -27.76
CA ALA A 294 -21.21 -6.14 -26.97
C ALA A 294 -20.59 -5.03 -27.82
N ASN A 295 -20.08 -5.36 -29.02
CA ASN A 295 -19.29 -4.44 -29.84
C ASN A 295 -19.99 -3.98 -31.13
N GLY A 296 -21.06 -4.67 -31.56
CA GLY A 296 -21.70 -4.42 -32.85
C GLY A 296 -20.67 -4.47 -34.00
N ASP A 297 -20.67 -3.42 -34.82
CA ASP A 297 -19.79 -3.29 -35.99
C ASP A 297 -18.28 -3.25 -35.62
N THR A 298 -17.92 -2.84 -34.39
CA THR A 298 -16.51 -2.81 -33.97
C THR A 298 -15.97 -4.21 -33.63
N PHE A 299 -16.81 -5.25 -33.58
CA PHE A 299 -16.37 -6.64 -33.34
C PHE A 299 -15.31 -7.13 -34.34
N THR A 300 -15.29 -6.59 -35.56
CA THR A 300 -14.24 -6.87 -36.55
C THR A 300 -12.84 -6.52 -36.02
N LYS A 301 -12.70 -5.51 -35.15
CA LYS A 301 -11.44 -5.18 -34.46
C LYS A 301 -11.02 -6.31 -33.51
N TYR A 302 -11.94 -6.80 -32.67
CA TYR A 302 -11.69 -7.95 -31.80
C TYR A 302 -11.20 -9.17 -32.60
N GLN A 303 -11.86 -9.49 -33.72
CA GLN A 303 -11.46 -10.61 -34.57
C GLN A 303 -10.06 -10.42 -35.18
N THR A 304 -9.71 -9.19 -35.57
CA THR A 304 -8.40 -8.83 -36.11
C THR A 304 -7.31 -8.98 -35.05
N GLU A 305 -7.51 -8.40 -33.87
CA GLU A 305 -6.59 -8.52 -32.73
C GLU A 305 -6.43 -9.98 -32.30
N TYR A 306 -7.53 -10.73 -32.12
CA TYR A 306 -7.47 -12.15 -31.74
C TYR A 306 -6.65 -12.96 -32.74
N THR A 307 -6.84 -12.71 -34.04
CA THR A 307 -6.06 -13.34 -35.11
C THR A 307 -4.58 -12.99 -35.01
N TYR A 308 -4.24 -11.72 -34.77
CA TYR A 308 -2.86 -11.27 -34.57
C TYR A 308 -2.20 -11.96 -33.36
N TRP A 309 -2.82 -11.90 -32.17
CA TRP A 309 -2.24 -12.52 -30.97
C TRP A 309 -2.14 -14.04 -31.11
N ARG A 310 -3.20 -14.71 -31.59
CA ARG A 310 -3.25 -16.16 -31.69
C ARG A 310 -2.35 -16.73 -32.79
N GLN A 311 -2.23 -16.07 -33.94
CA GLN A 311 -1.53 -16.62 -35.12
C GLN A 311 -0.17 -15.99 -35.35
N ALA A 312 -0.04 -14.66 -35.31
CA ALA A 312 1.23 -13.98 -35.55
C ALA A 312 2.13 -14.03 -34.31
N MET A 313 1.59 -13.69 -33.13
CA MET A 313 2.32 -13.78 -31.86
C MET A 313 2.30 -15.18 -31.24
N ARG A 314 1.51 -16.11 -31.82
CA ARG A 314 1.42 -17.53 -31.45
C ARG A 314 1.09 -17.79 -29.98
N THR A 315 0.29 -16.92 -29.35
CA THR A 315 -0.05 -17.02 -27.92
C THR A 315 -0.99 -18.18 -27.60
N SER A 316 -1.24 -18.46 -26.32
CA SER A 316 -2.39 -19.28 -25.88
C SER A 316 -3.72 -18.69 -26.36
N ASP A 317 -4.79 -19.49 -26.35
CA ASP A 317 -6.13 -19.01 -26.68
C ASP A 317 -6.64 -18.00 -25.64
N TYR A 318 -6.49 -18.35 -24.35
CA TYR A 318 -6.87 -17.48 -23.24
C TYR A 318 -6.22 -16.09 -23.34
N PHE A 319 -4.90 -16.03 -23.54
CA PHE A 319 -4.19 -14.76 -23.69
C PHE A 319 -4.61 -14.00 -24.95
N ALA A 320 -4.84 -14.68 -26.09
CA ALA A 320 -5.30 -14.03 -27.31
C ALA A 320 -6.68 -13.38 -27.14
N ARG A 321 -7.63 -14.08 -26.51
CA ARG A 321 -8.99 -13.57 -26.22
C ARG A 321 -8.94 -12.36 -25.28
N LEU A 322 -8.20 -12.48 -24.19
CA LEU A 322 -8.01 -11.43 -23.19
C LEU A 322 -7.44 -10.15 -23.82
N LYS A 323 -6.35 -10.30 -24.60
CA LYS A 323 -5.69 -9.20 -25.31
C LYS A 323 -6.58 -8.57 -26.37
N ALA A 324 -7.25 -9.38 -27.18
CA ALA A 324 -8.15 -8.89 -28.20
C ALA A 324 -9.31 -8.09 -27.62
N ALA A 325 -9.96 -8.61 -26.57
CA ALA A 325 -11.01 -7.89 -25.86
C ALA A 325 -10.50 -6.55 -25.34
N ALA A 326 -9.40 -6.54 -24.57
CA ALA A 326 -8.86 -5.34 -23.94
C ALA A 326 -8.36 -4.24 -24.91
N ILE A 327 -8.01 -4.58 -26.16
CA ILE A 327 -7.59 -3.62 -27.20
C ILE A 327 -8.77 -3.18 -28.09
N SER A 328 -9.84 -3.97 -28.16
CA SER A 328 -10.96 -3.73 -29.09
C SER A 328 -12.11 -2.86 -28.56
N ILE A 329 -12.10 -2.58 -27.25
CA ILE A 329 -13.04 -1.69 -26.54
C ILE A 329 -12.75 -0.23 -26.90
#